data_AF-A0A1G1Y6R8-F1
#
_entry.id   AF-A0A1G1Y6R8-F1
#
_cell.length_a   1.000
_cell.length_b   1.000
_cell.length_c   1.000
_cell.angle_alpha   90.00
_cell.angle_beta   90.00
_cell.angle_gamma   90.00
#
_symmetry.space_group_name_H-M   'P 1'
#
loop_
_entity.id
_entity.type
_entity.pdbx_description
1 polymer ?
#
loop_
_entity_poly.entity_id
_entity_poly.type
_entity_poly.pdbx_seq_one_letter_code
_entity_poly.pdbx_strand_id
1 'polypeptide(L)' 'MLVIRGYDETTGEFITNDPGTRKGEGYRYKYQILLAAVHDWDHELGQDGMTDEEMEQGRKALVIVNK' A
#
# COMPACT_ATOMS: atom_id res chain seq x y z
N MET A 1 1.41 -2.17 9.80
CA MET A 1 1.56 -0.76 9.35
C MET A 1 2.80 -0.66 8.49
N LEU A 2 2.63 -0.44 7.19
CA LEU A 2 3.72 -0.23 6.24
C LEU A 2 4.13 1.25 6.28
N VAL A 3 5.43 1.53 6.29
CA VAL A 3 5.95 2.91 6.33
C VAL A 3 6.78 3.19 5.08
N ILE A 4 6.39 4.22 4.33
CA ILE A 4 7.21 4.78 3.24
C ILE A 4 8.24 5.73 3.88
N ARG A 5 9.53 5.47 3.67
CA ARG A 5 10.65 6.28 4.20
C ARG A 5 11.40 7.05 3.12
N GLY A 6 11.08 6.82 1.86
CA GLY A 6 11.70 7.48 0.72
C GLY A 6 11.07 7.05 -0.60
N TYR A 7 11.50 7.70 -1.68
CA TYR A 7 11.03 7.47 -3.03
C TYR A 7 12.20 7.67 -4.01
N ASP A 8 12.18 6.92 -5.11
CA ASP A 8 13.19 6.93 -6.16
C ASP A 8 12.53 7.20 -7.51
N GLU A 9 12.63 8.45 -7.98
CA GLU A 9 12.00 8.91 -9.23
C GLU A 9 12.65 8.28 -10.47
N THR A 10 13.90 7.81 -10.37
CA THR A 10 14.59 7.20 -11.51
C THR A 10 14.03 5.81 -11.79
N THR A 11 13.70 5.06 -10.73
CA THR A 11 13.16 3.69 -10.85
C THR A 11 11.64 3.62 -10.67
N GLY A 12 11.00 4.70 -10.23
CA GLY A 12 9.56 4.77 -9.98
C GLY A 12 9.13 3.96 -8.76
N GLU A 13 9.88 4.03 -7.66
CA GLU A 13 9.72 3.12 -6.51
C GLU A 13 9.65 3.83 -5.15
N PHE A 14 8.75 3.37 -4.28
CA PHE A 14 8.80 3.67 -2.86
C PHE A 14 9.80 2.77 -2.15
N ILE A 15 10.55 3.34 -1.22
CA ILE A 15 11.40 2.59 -0.28
C ILE A 15 10.63 2.49 1.03
N THR A 16 10.38 1.27 1.46
CA THR A 16 9.51 0.99 2.60
C THR A 16 10.23 0.25 3.72
N ASN A 17 9.67 0.33 4.92
CA ASN A 17 9.89 -0.63 5.98
C ASN A 17 8.59 -1.42 6.15
N ASP A 18 8.54 -2.64 5.60
CA ASP A 18 7.36 -3.50 5.67
C ASP A 18 7.53 -4.61 6.73
N PRO A 19 6.94 -4.47 7.94
CA PRO A 19 7.05 -5.49 8.97
C PRO A 19 6.35 -6.80 8.61
N GLY A 20 5.50 -6.83 7.57
CA GLY A 20 4.79 -8.01 7.10
C GLY A 20 5.68 -9.04 6.39
N THR A 21 6.94 -8.70 6.09
CA THR A 21 7.87 -9.61 5.42
C THR A 21 9.17 -9.76 6.22
N ARG A 22 9.75 -10.97 6.19
CA ARG A 22 11.04 -11.28 6.83
C ARG A 22 12.20 -10.40 6.33
N LYS A 23 12.08 -9.79 5.14
CA LYS A 23 13.09 -8.94 4.51
C LYS A 23 12.51 -7.57 4.12
N GLY A 24 11.66 -7.01 4.99
CA GLY A 24 10.93 -5.79 4.68
C GLY A 24 11.71 -4.49 4.87
N GLU A 25 12.91 -4.52 5.45
CA GLU A 25 13.76 -3.33 5.58
C GLU A 25 14.25 -2.89 4.20
N GLY A 26 13.87 -1.67 3.80
CA GLY A 26 14.22 -1.13 2.49
C GLY A 26 13.51 -1.80 1.30
N TYR A 27 12.42 -2.54 1.53
CA TYR A 27 11.70 -3.19 0.44
C TYR A 27 11.15 -2.14 -0.54
N ARG A 28 11.27 -2.43 -1.85
CA ARG A 28 10.92 -1.50 -2.92
C ARG A 28 9.63 -1.92 -3.61
N TYR A 29 8.65 -1.03 -3.62
CA TYR A 29 7.41 -1.19 -4.38
C TYR A 29 7.37 -0.18 -5.52
N LYS A 30 6.95 -0.61 -6.71
CA LYS A 30 6.60 0.35 -7.78
C LYS A 30 5.47 1.25 -7.29
N TYR A 31 5.53 2.54 -7.62
CA TYR A 31 4.50 3.52 -7.22
C TYR A 31 3.09 3.04 -7.57
N GLN A 32 2.91 2.60 -8.82
CA GLN A 32 1.62 2.14 -9.33
C GLN A 32 1.05 0.97 -8.52
N ILE A 33 1.90 0.03 -8.10
CA ILE A 33 1.48 -1.18 -7.40
C ILE A 33 1.04 -0.81 -5.98
N LEU A 34 1.85 -0.06 -5.24
CA LEU A 34 1.49 0.29 -3.88
C LEU A 34 0.27 1.21 -3.84
N LEU A 35 0.18 2.21 -4.73
CA LEU A 35 -0.95 3.13 -4.79
C LEU A 35 -2.25 2.46 -5.28
N ALA A 36 -2.16 1.33 -5.99
CA ALA A 36 -3.31 0.51 -6.36
C ALA A 36 -3.73 -0.46 -5.25
N ALA A 37 -2.92 -0.67 -4.21
CA ALA A 37 -3.21 -1.63 -3.13
C ALA A 37 -3.72 -0.99 -1.83
N VAL A 38 -3.62 0.34 -1.68
CA VAL A 38 -3.96 1.06 -0.43
C VAL A 38 -5.46 1.38 -0.29
N HIS A 39 -6.33 0.48 -0.72
CA HIS A 39 -7.77 0.63 -0.57
C HIS A 39 -8.21 0.24 0.85
N ASP A 40 -9.16 0.98 1.40
CA ASP A 40 -9.83 0.65 2.66
C ASP A 40 -10.61 -0.67 2.47
N TRP A 41 -10.56 -1.53 3.49
CA TRP A 41 -11.31 -2.77 3.52
C TRP A 41 -12.79 -2.49 3.81
N ASP A 42 -13.68 -3.03 2.99
CA ASP A 42 -15.12 -2.95 3.23
C ASP A 42 -15.57 -4.14 4.10
N HIS A 43 -16.06 -3.85 5.31
CA HIS A 43 -16.51 -4.87 6.25
C HIS A 43 -17.89 -5.46 5.93
N GLU A 44 -18.69 -4.79 5.08
CA GLU A 44 -19.97 -5.33 4.61
C GLU A 44 -19.76 -6.34 3.49
N LEU A 45 -18.86 -6.04 2.55
CA LEU A 45 -18.52 -6.92 1.43
C LEU A 45 -17.53 -8.03 1.83
N GLY A 46 -16.57 -7.73 2.70
CA GLY A 46 -15.44 -8.60 2.99
C GLY A 46 -15.69 -9.76 3.95
N GLN A 47 -16.95 -10.17 4.20
CA GLN A 47 -17.24 -11.28 5.11
C GLN A 47 -16.63 -12.61 4.62
N ASP A 48 -16.64 -12.84 3.31
CA ASP A 48 -16.07 -14.01 2.65
C ASP A 48 -14.85 -13.67 1.77
N GLY A 49 -14.24 -12.50 2.01
CA GLY A 49 -13.26 -11.87 1.12
C GLY A 49 -13.91 -10.95 0.10
N MET A 50 -13.10 -10.10 -0.53
CA MET A 50 -13.52 -9.18 -1.60
C MET A 50 -12.85 -9.59 -2.92
N THR A 51 -13.55 -9.40 -4.04
CA THR A 51 -12.92 -9.52 -5.36
C THR A 51 -11.99 -8.33 -5.63
N ASP A 52 -11.11 -8.47 -6.62
CA ASP A 52 -10.25 -7.37 -7.05
C ASP A 52 -11.10 -6.17 -7.51
N GLU A 53 -12.22 -6.41 -8.22
CA GLU A 53 -13.11 -5.32 -8.65
C GLU A 53 -13.79 -4.60 -7.48
N GLU A 54 -14.13 -5.32 -6.41
CA GLU A 54 -14.72 -4.72 -5.20
C GLU A 54 -13.69 -3.90 -4.43
N MET A 55 -12.45 -4.41 -4.30
CA MET A 55 -11.36 -3.68 -3.63
C MET A 55 -10.99 -2.39 -4.38
N GLU A 56 -10.92 -2.44 -5.71
CA GLU A 56 -10.58 -1.28 -6.55
C GLU A 56 -11.56 -0.10 -6.40
N GLN A 57 -12.80 -0.36 -5.98
CA GLN A 57 -13.81 0.66 -5.70
C GLN A 57 -13.64 1.31 -4.32
N GLY A 58 -12.90 0.66 -3.43
CA GLY A 58 -12.66 1.13 -2.07
C GLY A 58 -11.93 2.47 -2.03
N ARG A 59 -12.18 3.27 -0.99
CA ARG A 59 -11.47 4.54 -0.79
C ARG A 59 -9.99 4.27 -0.55
N LYS A 60 -9.10 4.97 -1.26
CA LYS A 60 -7.66 4.91 -0.98
C LYS A 60 -7.32 5.70 0.28
N ALA A 61 -6.55 5.10 1.19
CA ALA A 61 -6.14 5.73 2.44
C ALA A 61 -4.61 5.79 2.57
N LEU A 62 -4.08 7.01 2.73
CA LEU A 62 -2.67 7.27 3.04
C LEU A 62 -2.58 8.39 4.07
N VAL A 63 -1.81 8.17 5.13
CA VAL A 63 -1.53 9.22 6.12
C VAL A 63 -0.21 9.87 5.75
N ILE A 64 -0.25 11.17 5.45
CA ILE A 64 0.92 11.98 5.14
C ILE A 64 1.24 12.81 6.37
N VAL A 65 2.45 12.63 6.91
CA VAL A 65 2.94 13.39 8.07
C VAL A 65 3.97 14.39 7.57
N ASN A 66 3.66 15.68 7.70
CA ASN A 66 4.59 16.77 7.47
C ASN A 66 5.13 17.26 8.82
N LYS A 67 6.38 17.72 8.83
CA LYS A 67 6.96 18.39 10.00
C LYS A 67 6.57 19.85 10.05
#